data_AF-A0A934SG70-F1
#
_entry.id   AF-A0A934SG70-F1
#
_cell.length_a   1.000
_cell.length_b   1.000
_cell.length_c   1.000
_cell.angle_alpha   90.00
_cell.angle_beta   90.00
_cell.angle_gamma   90.00
#
_symmetry.space_group_name_H-M   'P 1'
#
loop_
_entity.id
_entity.type
_entity.pdbx_description
1 polymer ?
#
loop_
_entity_poly.entity_id
_entity_poly.type
_entity_poly.pdbx_seq_one_letter_code
_entity_poly.pdbx_strand_id
1 'polypeptide(L)'
;MAAPKIGSPLEQALAALRPGMPVQRVAEAMGDLWVPPAPHKGGEIDLLENSHGVVIRLDRDDVIGAITYNWRFTGAPVAGFQMGMTLAKARTADPGLQIGEDQPMMRGVRFGHRQLPDGAYLNVKFTLEKVNEITIRNRTAEYREPFAPPYPAPSGEPGAPFADVNFKLVVLSSLLDAKALDLGTPEQLAQHVLGRPVDLEDEGYDLIPEVLDYLARYPLDAALLAQCREIVFDGGNEIYTFPYYFWSGEDESFDVTSLTGIEHCTNLTSTHAISMIEMVDIKDVTGLPRLERLSISVDHGNLNALRDIPSLKSFRLLDTDAYRDAMTPGHPTRTLLDELKRRGVKIYVSPTTWPGAARPIPFE
;
A
#
# COMPACT_ATOMS: atom_id res chain seq x y z
N MET A 1 4.46 -17.13 -12.83
CA MET A 1 4.61 -17.62 -11.44
C MET A 1 6.06 -17.46 -11.05
N ALA A 2 6.38 -16.52 -10.16
CA ALA A 2 7.73 -16.41 -9.61
C ALA A 2 7.98 -17.58 -8.65
N ALA A 3 9.17 -18.17 -8.70
CA ALA A 3 9.61 -19.15 -7.72
C ALA A 3 9.54 -18.55 -6.30
N PRO A 4 9.17 -19.33 -5.27
CA PRO A 4 9.18 -18.84 -3.90
C PRO A 4 10.59 -18.35 -3.56
N LYS A 5 10.71 -17.06 -3.24
CA LYS A 5 11.94 -16.53 -2.64
C LYS A 5 12.17 -17.35 -1.37
N ILE A 6 13.31 -18.03 -1.28
CA ILE A 6 13.78 -18.58 0.00
C ILE A 6 13.77 -17.42 0.99
N GLY A 7 13.02 -17.58 2.10
CA GLY A 7 12.65 -16.51 3.01
C GLY A 7 13.82 -15.65 3.39
N SER A 8 13.68 -14.34 3.20
CA SER A 8 14.71 -13.39 3.59
C SER A 8 15.05 -13.58 5.09
N PRO A 9 16.31 -13.37 5.52
CA PRO A 9 16.67 -13.45 6.93
C PRO A 9 15.74 -12.63 7.84
N LEU A 10 15.25 -11.50 7.34
CA LEU A 10 14.24 -10.66 7.99
C LEU A 10 12.93 -11.41 8.24
N GLU A 11 12.32 -12.03 7.22
CA GLU A 11 11.07 -12.77 7.39
C GLU A 11 11.21 -13.97 8.33
N GLN A 12 12.38 -14.64 8.34
CA GLN A 12 12.64 -15.71 9.29
C GLN A 12 12.72 -15.18 10.73
N ALA A 13 13.38 -14.04 10.93
CA ALA A 13 13.47 -13.39 12.24
C ALA A 13 12.10 -12.91 12.73
N LEU A 14 11.30 -12.29 11.86
CA LEU A 14 9.93 -11.87 12.16
C LEU A 14 9.05 -13.07 12.51
N ALA A 15 9.08 -14.14 11.72
CA ALA A 15 8.29 -15.36 11.97
C ALA A 15 8.64 -16.08 13.28
N ALA A 16 9.81 -15.79 13.87
CA ALA A 16 10.24 -16.34 15.15
C ALA A 16 9.71 -15.56 16.37
N LEU A 17 9.18 -14.34 16.18
CA LEU A 17 8.64 -13.53 17.27
C LEU A 17 7.40 -14.19 17.90
N ARG A 18 7.28 -14.12 19.23
CA ARG A 18 6.14 -14.67 19.98
C ARG A 18 5.67 -13.70 21.06
N PRO A 19 4.39 -13.76 21.46
CA PRO A 19 3.94 -13.04 22.64
C PRO A 19 4.80 -13.33 23.88
N GLY A 20 4.99 -12.32 24.73
CA GLY A 20 5.87 -12.35 25.91
C GLY A 20 7.35 -12.05 25.63
N MET A 21 7.79 -11.99 24.36
CA MET A 21 9.13 -11.49 24.04
C MET A 21 9.20 -9.97 24.23
N PRO A 22 10.32 -9.42 24.74
CA PRO A 22 10.47 -7.97 24.91
C PRO A 22 10.62 -7.25 23.56
N VAL A 23 10.28 -5.95 23.53
CA VAL A 23 10.42 -5.08 22.34
C VAL A 23 11.83 -5.14 21.71
N GLN A 24 12.88 -5.36 22.51
CA GLN A 24 14.25 -5.55 22.04
C GLN A 24 14.35 -6.65 20.95
N ARG A 25 13.57 -7.72 21.08
CA ARG A 25 13.54 -8.81 20.09
C ARG A 25 12.90 -8.38 18.76
N VAL A 26 11.96 -7.45 18.80
CA VAL A 26 11.38 -6.83 17.60
C VAL A 26 12.43 -5.96 16.92
N ALA A 27 13.12 -5.11 17.68
CA ALA A 27 14.20 -4.26 17.16
C ALA A 27 15.31 -5.09 16.50
N GLU A 28 15.74 -6.18 17.16
CA GLU A 28 16.73 -7.11 16.61
C GLU A 28 16.26 -7.82 15.35
N ALA A 29 14.97 -8.17 15.26
CA ALA A 29 14.41 -8.80 14.06
C ALA A 29 14.33 -7.81 12.87
N MET A 30 13.98 -6.55 13.14
CA MET A 30 13.84 -5.51 12.12
C MET A 30 15.19 -4.91 11.68
N GLY A 31 16.20 -4.94 12.54
CA GLY A 31 17.53 -4.40 12.24
C GLY A 31 17.45 -2.91 11.91
N ASP A 32 18.03 -2.51 10.77
CA ASP A 32 18.06 -1.12 10.30
C ASP A 32 16.67 -0.55 9.97
N LEU A 33 15.63 -1.39 9.88
CA LEU A 33 14.25 -0.97 9.67
C LEU A 33 13.54 -0.60 10.98
N TRP A 34 14.16 -0.84 12.13
CA TRP A 34 13.58 -0.53 13.43
C TRP A 34 13.47 0.96 13.67
N VAL A 35 12.24 1.41 13.96
CA VAL A 35 11.97 2.72 14.54
C VAL A 35 11.09 2.50 15.78
N PRO A 36 11.45 3.08 16.94
CA PRO A 36 10.60 2.99 18.13
C PRO A 36 9.18 3.48 17.83
N PRO A 37 8.12 2.75 18.23
CA PRO A 37 6.76 3.16 17.96
C PRO A 37 6.45 4.47 18.67
N ALA A 38 5.75 5.37 18.00
CA ALA A 38 5.34 6.63 18.59
C ALA A 38 4.34 6.38 19.73
N PRO A 39 4.37 7.16 20.84
CA PRO A 39 3.50 6.90 22.00
C PRO A 39 2.01 6.84 21.67
N HIS A 40 1.56 7.64 20.71
CA HIS A 40 0.15 7.74 20.30
C HIS A 40 -0.37 6.48 19.59
N LYS A 41 0.52 5.61 19.09
CA LYS A 41 0.16 4.31 18.49
C LYS A 41 -0.23 3.24 19.54
N GLY A 42 -0.14 3.53 20.83
CA GLY A 42 -0.58 2.59 21.88
C GLY A 42 0.18 1.24 21.89
N GLY A 43 1.43 1.23 21.41
CA GLY A 43 2.28 0.03 21.33
C GLY A 43 2.17 -0.73 20.00
N GLU A 44 1.44 -0.22 19.01
CA GLU A 44 1.41 -0.78 17.66
C GLU A 44 2.69 -0.45 16.87
N ILE A 45 3.20 -1.45 16.15
CA ILE A 45 4.35 -1.39 15.26
C ILE A 45 3.90 -1.95 13.91
N ASP A 46 3.63 -1.06 12.96
CA ASP A 46 3.03 -1.32 11.65
C ASP A 46 3.94 -0.96 10.46
N LEU A 47 5.21 -0.59 10.74
CA LEU A 47 6.20 -0.16 9.74
C LEU A 47 6.40 -1.16 8.58
N LEU A 48 6.18 -2.46 8.83
CA LEU A 48 6.34 -3.53 7.84
C LEU A 48 5.01 -4.11 7.35
N GLU A 49 3.88 -3.48 7.67
CA GLU A 49 2.56 -3.95 7.28
C GLU A 49 2.40 -4.02 5.75
N ASN A 50 2.72 -2.92 5.06
CA ASN A 50 2.51 -2.83 3.61
C ASN A 50 3.65 -3.49 2.82
N SER A 51 4.85 -3.58 3.39
CA SER A 51 6.02 -4.17 2.72
C SER A 51 6.18 -5.67 2.94
N HIS A 52 5.91 -6.17 4.15
CA HIS A 52 6.10 -7.58 4.52
C HIS A 52 4.83 -8.21 5.10
N GLY A 53 3.79 -7.44 5.42
CA GLY A 53 2.55 -8.00 5.95
C GLY A 53 2.58 -8.31 7.44
N VAL A 54 3.39 -7.60 8.24
CA VAL A 54 3.50 -7.86 9.69
C VAL A 54 3.11 -6.63 10.50
N VAL A 55 2.25 -6.84 11.49
CA VAL A 55 1.91 -5.86 12.53
C VAL A 55 2.17 -6.50 13.89
N ILE A 56 2.88 -5.80 14.77
CA ILE A 56 3.18 -6.24 16.13
C ILE A 56 2.52 -5.28 17.10
N ARG A 57 1.90 -5.81 18.15
CA ARG A 57 1.30 -5.00 19.22
C ARG A 57 1.98 -5.32 20.54
N LEU A 58 2.61 -4.31 21.12
CA LEU A 58 3.17 -4.35 22.47
C LEU A 58 2.08 -4.14 23.51
N ASP A 59 2.16 -4.86 24.62
CA ASP A 59 1.32 -4.65 25.78
C ASP A 59 1.87 -3.52 26.68
N ARG A 60 1.22 -3.30 27.84
CA ARG A 60 1.59 -2.26 28.81
C ARG A 60 2.99 -2.44 29.42
N ASP A 61 3.56 -3.65 29.35
CA ASP A 61 4.86 -4.01 29.93
C ASP A 61 5.98 -4.04 28.87
N ASP A 62 5.73 -3.50 27.67
CA ASP A 62 6.67 -3.46 26.53
C ASP A 62 7.15 -4.84 26.07
N VAL A 63 6.30 -5.86 26.27
CA VAL A 63 6.44 -7.17 25.64
C VAL A 63 5.40 -7.34 24.53
N ILE A 64 5.66 -8.25 23.60
CA ILE A 64 4.74 -8.56 22.51
C ILE A 64 3.44 -9.13 23.11
N GLY A 65 2.32 -8.45 22.90
CA GLY A 65 0.99 -8.97 23.23
C GLY A 65 0.36 -9.71 22.05
N ALA A 66 0.58 -9.24 20.83
CA ALA A 66 0.09 -9.88 19.61
C ALA A 66 0.99 -9.65 18.40
N ILE A 67 0.93 -10.56 17.44
CA ILE A 67 1.55 -10.43 16.12
C ILE A 67 0.54 -10.91 15.08
N THR A 68 0.34 -10.11 14.05
CA THR A 68 -0.51 -10.43 12.90
C THR A 68 0.33 -10.45 11.64
N TYR A 69 0.17 -11.51 10.86
CA TYR A 69 0.79 -11.72 9.56
C TYR A 69 -0.32 -11.79 8.52
N ASN A 70 -0.35 -10.87 7.57
CA ASN A 70 -1.33 -10.84 6.48
C ASN A 70 -0.80 -11.58 5.23
N TRP A 71 -1.62 -11.59 4.17
CA TRP A 71 -1.36 -12.30 2.93
C TRP A 71 -0.04 -11.92 2.22
N ARG A 72 0.56 -10.76 2.54
CA ARG A 72 1.85 -10.33 2.01
C ARG A 72 3.04 -11.08 2.63
N PHE A 73 2.89 -11.66 3.82
CA PHE A 73 3.97 -12.35 4.53
C PHE A 73 4.23 -13.75 3.95
N THR A 74 4.95 -13.80 2.84
CA THR A 74 5.09 -15.02 2.02
C THR A 74 6.45 -15.68 2.10
N GLY A 75 7.47 -15.07 2.69
CA GLY A 75 8.82 -15.66 2.71
C GLY A 75 9.09 -16.68 3.81
N ALA A 76 8.30 -16.74 4.88
CA ALA A 76 8.52 -17.70 5.96
C ALA A 76 7.21 -18.30 6.52
N PRO A 77 7.23 -19.57 6.96
CA PRO A 77 6.11 -20.16 7.65
C PRO A 77 6.01 -19.64 9.10
N VAL A 78 4.79 -19.39 9.56
CA VAL A 78 4.48 -18.94 10.92
C VAL A 78 3.72 -20.05 11.65
N ALA A 79 4.26 -20.52 12.77
CA ALA A 79 3.68 -21.59 13.57
C ALA A 79 3.29 -22.86 12.76
N GLY A 80 4.05 -23.16 11.69
CA GLY A 80 3.81 -24.31 10.82
C GLY A 80 2.90 -24.04 9.61
N PHE A 81 2.38 -22.82 9.47
CA PHE A 81 1.50 -22.43 8.36
C PHE A 81 2.19 -21.43 7.43
N GLN A 82 1.92 -21.54 6.13
CA GLN A 82 2.44 -20.66 5.10
C GLN A 82 1.29 -19.84 4.51
N MET A 83 1.49 -18.55 4.24
CA MET A 83 0.50 -17.76 3.49
C MET A 83 0.21 -18.41 2.13
N GLY A 84 -1.07 -18.50 1.79
CA GLY A 84 -1.56 -19.21 0.59
C GLY A 84 -1.66 -20.74 0.72
N MET A 85 -1.24 -21.34 1.85
CA MET A 85 -1.44 -22.78 2.12
C MET A 85 -2.93 -23.12 2.04
N THR A 86 -3.27 -24.22 1.37
CA THR A 86 -4.67 -24.64 1.25
C THR A 86 -5.19 -25.17 2.59
N LEU A 87 -6.50 -25.01 2.82
CA LEU A 87 -7.19 -25.52 3.99
C LEU A 87 -6.94 -27.02 4.21
N ALA A 88 -6.96 -27.81 3.13
CA ALA A 88 -6.66 -29.24 3.19
C ALA A 88 -5.24 -29.52 3.70
N LYS A 89 -4.24 -28.78 3.19
CA LYS A 89 -2.85 -28.90 3.66
C LYS A 89 -2.70 -28.46 5.12
N ALA A 90 -3.38 -27.39 5.53
CA ALA A 90 -3.37 -26.92 6.91
C ALA A 90 -3.92 -27.97 7.88
N ARG A 91 -5.03 -28.63 7.53
CA ARG A 91 -5.61 -29.74 8.33
C ARG A 91 -4.65 -30.92 8.46
N THR A 92 -3.91 -31.25 7.41
CA THR A 92 -2.90 -32.31 7.45
C THR A 92 -1.68 -31.90 8.27
N ALA A 93 -1.23 -30.65 8.15
CA ALA A 93 -0.05 -30.15 8.84
C ALA A 93 -0.26 -30.02 10.35
N ASP A 94 -1.48 -29.65 10.78
CA ASP A 94 -1.83 -29.53 12.20
C ASP A 94 -3.24 -30.09 12.45
N PRO A 95 -3.34 -31.40 12.75
CA PRO A 95 -4.62 -32.03 13.09
C PRO A 95 -5.26 -31.45 14.37
N GLY A 96 -4.51 -30.74 15.20
CA GLY A 96 -5.00 -30.09 16.41
C GLY A 96 -5.63 -28.71 16.16
N LEU A 97 -5.52 -28.16 14.94
CA LEU A 97 -6.14 -26.89 14.58
C LEU A 97 -7.67 -27.06 14.50
N GLN A 98 -8.40 -26.39 15.38
CA GLN A 98 -9.85 -26.41 15.38
C GLN A 98 -10.39 -25.43 14.35
N ILE A 99 -10.97 -25.95 13.26
CA ILE A 99 -11.45 -25.13 12.14
C ILE A 99 -12.97 -25.07 12.16
N GLY A 100 -13.52 -23.86 12.25
CA GLY A 100 -14.96 -23.62 12.18
C GLY A 100 -15.52 -23.66 10.76
N GLU A 101 -16.85 -23.50 10.68
CA GLU A 101 -17.60 -23.34 9.45
C GLU A 101 -17.35 -21.96 8.78
N ASP A 102 -17.95 -21.76 7.61
CA ASP A 102 -17.97 -20.45 6.94
C ASP A 102 -18.60 -19.38 7.84
N GLN A 103 -18.01 -18.19 7.82
CA GLN A 103 -18.61 -17.02 8.45
C GLN A 103 -19.94 -16.65 7.76
N PRO A 104 -21.06 -16.51 8.50
CA PRO A 104 -22.38 -16.28 7.91
C PRO A 104 -22.47 -15.09 6.94
N MET A 105 -21.69 -14.04 7.19
CA MET A 105 -21.67 -12.80 6.39
C MET A 105 -20.48 -12.71 5.43
N MET A 106 -19.57 -13.70 5.42
CA MET A 106 -18.39 -13.73 4.57
C MET A 106 -18.17 -15.13 4.02
N ARG A 107 -18.93 -15.47 2.96
CA ARG A 107 -18.84 -16.78 2.31
C ARG A 107 -17.39 -17.07 1.87
N GLY A 108 -16.89 -18.25 2.18
CA GLY A 108 -15.51 -18.64 1.88
C GLY A 108 -14.47 -18.12 2.88
N VAL A 109 -14.88 -17.49 3.99
CA VAL A 109 -13.99 -17.16 5.11
C VAL A 109 -14.19 -18.13 6.27
N ARG A 110 -13.11 -18.75 6.74
CA ARG A 110 -13.09 -19.67 7.90
C ARG A 110 -11.98 -19.31 8.87
N PHE A 111 -12.12 -19.71 10.12
CA PHE A 111 -11.10 -19.52 11.15
C PHE A 111 -10.69 -20.87 11.75
N GLY A 112 -9.38 -21.11 11.74
CA GLY A 112 -8.72 -22.17 12.50
C GLY A 112 -8.11 -21.59 13.76
N HIS A 113 -8.21 -22.28 14.90
CA HIS A 113 -7.60 -21.82 16.13
C HIS A 113 -7.03 -22.95 16.98
N ARG A 114 -6.01 -22.62 17.78
CA ARG A 114 -5.38 -23.54 18.73
C ARG A 114 -4.62 -22.78 19.81
N GLN A 115 -4.50 -23.36 21.00
CA GLN A 115 -3.56 -22.91 22.01
C GLN A 115 -2.18 -23.51 21.77
N LEU A 116 -1.16 -22.66 21.72
CA LEU A 116 0.24 -23.05 21.57
C LEU A 116 0.84 -23.52 22.92
N PRO A 117 1.93 -24.29 22.90
CA PRO A 117 2.55 -24.81 24.13
C PRO A 117 3.04 -23.73 25.11
N ASP A 118 3.35 -22.53 24.60
CA ASP A 118 3.74 -21.35 25.38
C ASP A 118 2.54 -20.59 25.98
N GLY A 119 1.32 -21.11 25.79
CA GLY A 119 0.08 -20.51 26.27
C GLY A 119 -0.53 -19.48 25.33
N ALA A 120 0.18 -19.05 24.28
CA ALA A 120 -0.34 -18.12 23.29
C ALA A 120 -1.47 -18.74 22.46
N TYR A 121 -2.34 -17.90 21.91
CA TYR A 121 -3.46 -18.33 21.09
C TYR A 121 -3.17 -18.04 19.62
N LEU A 122 -3.15 -19.09 18.81
CA LEU A 122 -3.01 -19.04 17.36
C LEU A 122 -4.39 -18.94 16.71
N ASN A 123 -4.55 -18.01 15.79
CA ASN A 123 -5.68 -17.89 14.88
C ASN A 123 -5.16 -17.91 13.44
N VAL A 124 -5.79 -18.69 12.56
CA VAL A 124 -5.47 -18.80 11.15
C VAL A 124 -6.74 -18.51 10.35
N LYS A 125 -6.76 -17.40 9.63
CA LYS A 125 -7.86 -17.03 8.75
C LYS A 125 -7.65 -17.65 7.38
N PHE A 126 -8.67 -18.33 6.90
CA PHE A 126 -8.73 -18.84 5.54
C PHE A 126 -9.69 -17.97 4.73
N THR A 127 -9.28 -17.57 3.53
CA THR A 127 -10.12 -16.90 2.54
C THR A 127 -10.05 -17.70 1.25
N LEU A 128 -11.19 -18.08 0.69
CA LEU A 128 -11.29 -18.94 -0.50
C LEU A 128 -10.42 -20.21 -0.34
N GLU A 129 -10.53 -20.85 0.82
CA GLU A 129 -9.79 -22.06 1.21
C GLU A 129 -8.27 -21.93 1.28
N LYS A 130 -7.72 -20.71 1.33
CA LYS A 130 -6.28 -20.47 1.50
C LYS A 130 -6.00 -19.66 2.75
N VAL A 131 -4.92 -19.99 3.46
CA VAL A 131 -4.41 -19.17 4.56
C VAL A 131 -4.15 -17.77 4.04
N ASN A 132 -4.82 -16.79 4.64
CA ASN A 132 -4.76 -15.39 4.25
C ASN A 132 -4.23 -14.49 5.37
N GLU A 133 -4.36 -14.93 6.62
CA GLU A 133 -3.84 -14.21 7.78
C GLU A 133 -3.57 -15.19 8.92
N ILE A 134 -2.55 -14.90 9.72
CA ILE A 134 -2.17 -15.65 10.92
C ILE A 134 -2.00 -14.62 12.05
N THR A 135 -2.62 -14.88 13.19
CA THR A 135 -2.43 -14.08 14.40
C THR A 135 -1.97 -14.97 15.54
N ILE A 136 -0.92 -14.56 16.25
CA ILE A 136 -0.50 -15.17 17.51
C ILE A 136 -0.64 -14.12 18.60
N ARG A 137 -1.42 -14.39 19.65
CA ARG A 137 -1.70 -13.42 20.72
C ARG A 137 -1.69 -14.02 22.10
N ASN A 138 -1.21 -13.25 23.07
CA ASN A 138 -1.51 -13.47 24.47
C ASN A 138 -2.92 -12.90 24.76
N ARG A 139 -3.83 -13.76 25.22
CA ARG A 139 -5.23 -13.36 25.49
C ARG A 139 -5.40 -12.53 26.76
N THR A 140 -4.38 -12.48 27.60
CA THR A 140 -4.39 -11.68 28.83
C THR A 140 -3.56 -10.40 28.71
N ALA A 141 -2.98 -10.13 27.53
CA ALA A 141 -2.24 -8.90 27.30
C ALA A 141 -3.17 -7.69 27.40
N GLU A 142 -2.73 -6.67 28.15
CA GLU A 142 -3.41 -5.38 28.24
C GLU A 142 -2.66 -4.36 27.39
N TYR A 143 -3.38 -3.62 26.56
CA TYR A 143 -2.76 -2.67 25.64
C TYR A 143 -2.86 -1.24 26.17
N ARG A 144 -1.99 -0.38 25.65
CA ARG A 144 -2.13 1.07 25.82
C ARG A 144 -3.19 1.55 24.85
N GLU A 145 -4.01 2.50 25.29
CA GLU A 145 -5.00 3.11 24.41
C GLU A 145 -4.30 4.04 23.43
N PRO A 146 -4.54 3.91 22.11
CA PRO A 146 -4.02 4.86 21.14
C PRO A 146 -4.72 6.23 21.32
N PHE A 147 -4.04 7.28 20.90
CA PHE A 147 -4.59 8.63 20.87
C PHE A 147 -4.16 9.33 19.58
N ALA A 148 -4.69 10.53 19.33
CA ALA A 148 -4.38 11.25 18.11
C ALA A 148 -2.88 11.61 18.03
N PRO A 149 -2.24 11.50 16.85
CA PRO A 149 -0.87 11.96 16.67
C PRO A 149 -0.75 13.47 16.93
N PRO A 150 0.48 13.97 17.18
CA PRO A 150 0.72 15.40 17.13
C PRO A 150 0.52 15.92 15.71
N TYR A 151 -0.39 16.86 15.55
CA TYR A 151 -0.68 17.51 14.28
C TYR A 151 0.17 18.78 14.13
N PRO A 152 1.01 18.91 13.09
CA PRO A 152 1.73 20.14 12.84
C PRO A 152 0.78 21.25 12.40
N ALA A 153 1.14 22.51 12.68
CA ALA A 153 0.37 23.64 12.17
C ALA A 153 0.40 23.66 10.63
N PRO A 154 -0.74 23.89 9.96
CA PRO A 154 -0.75 24.06 8.51
C PRO A 154 0.13 25.25 8.11
N SER A 155 0.85 25.12 7.00
CA SER A 155 1.82 26.12 6.56
C SER A 155 1.91 26.22 5.04
N GLY A 156 2.28 27.41 4.55
CA GLY A 156 2.44 27.67 3.12
C GLY A 156 1.13 27.77 2.35
N GLU A 157 1.26 27.86 1.03
CA GLU A 157 0.12 27.87 0.11
C GLU A 157 -0.49 26.47 -0.04
N PRO A 158 -1.81 26.36 -0.33
CA PRO A 158 -2.43 25.08 -0.63
C PRO A 158 -1.71 24.37 -1.77
N GLY A 159 -1.47 23.07 -1.62
CA GLY A 159 -0.79 22.25 -2.62
C GLY A 159 0.74 22.30 -2.54
N ALA A 160 1.33 23.31 -1.89
CA ALA A 160 2.78 23.44 -1.82
C ALA A 160 3.45 22.18 -1.20
N PRO A 161 4.59 21.71 -1.75
CA PRO A 161 5.39 22.35 -2.80
C PRO A 161 4.95 22.05 -4.25
N PHE A 162 3.80 21.42 -4.44
CA PHE A 162 3.24 21.10 -5.75
C PHE A 162 2.35 22.22 -6.27
N ALA A 163 2.18 22.30 -7.59
CA ALA A 163 1.27 23.28 -8.19
C ALA A 163 -0.22 22.90 -8.02
N ASP A 164 -0.50 21.61 -7.79
CA ASP A 164 -1.84 21.05 -7.69
C ASP A 164 -2.09 20.47 -6.29
N VAL A 165 -3.20 20.88 -5.67
CA VAL A 165 -3.62 20.41 -4.34
C VAL A 165 -3.93 18.91 -4.35
N ASN A 166 -4.59 18.41 -5.40
CA ASN A 166 -4.96 17.00 -5.50
C ASN A 166 -3.71 16.14 -5.72
N PHE A 167 -2.69 16.66 -6.43
CA PHE A 167 -1.42 15.96 -6.51
C PHE A 167 -0.72 15.87 -5.15
N LYS A 168 -0.80 16.93 -4.33
CA LYS A 168 -0.32 16.87 -2.94
C LYS A 168 -1.03 15.78 -2.13
N LEU A 169 -2.35 15.63 -2.26
CA LEU A 169 -3.10 14.57 -1.58
C LEU A 169 -2.60 13.18 -2.00
N VAL A 170 -2.37 12.96 -3.29
CA VAL A 170 -1.79 11.70 -3.80
C VAL A 170 -0.42 11.43 -3.15
N VAL A 171 0.43 12.44 -3.00
CA VAL A 171 1.72 12.30 -2.31
C VAL A 171 1.55 12.03 -0.81
N LEU A 172 0.60 12.67 -0.13
CA LEU A 172 0.28 12.36 1.26
C LEU A 172 -0.18 10.90 1.41
N SER A 173 -0.99 10.39 0.48
CA SER A 173 -1.41 8.99 0.47
C SER A 173 -0.20 8.05 0.34
N SER A 174 0.77 8.39 -0.51
CA SER A 174 2.02 7.63 -0.65
C SER A 174 2.81 7.58 0.66
N LEU A 175 2.86 8.70 1.39
CA LEU A 175 3.59 8.80 2.64
C LEU A 175 2.90 8.07 3.80
N LEU A 176 1.55 8.07 3.82
CA LEU A 176 0.75 7.24 4.72
C LEU A 176 0.99 5.76 4.47
N ASP A 177 0.91 5.31 3.22
CA ASP A 177 1.14 3.90 2.85
C ASP A 177 2.57 3.44 3.19
N ALA A 178 3.55 4.33 2.99
CA ALA A 178 4.94 4.12 3.36
C ALA A 178 5.21 4.19 4.88
N LYS A 179 4.20 4.53 5.70
CA LYS A 179 4.32 4.77 7.15
C LYS A 179 5.35 5.85 7.51
N ALA A 180 5.63 6.77 6.59
CA ALA A 180 6.54 7.90 6.77
C ALA A 180 5.86 9.10 7.46
N LEU A 181 4.53 9.09 7.46
CA LEU A 181 3.61 10.07 7.99
C LEU A 181 2.53 9.32 8.78
N ASP A 182 2.00 9.94 9.83
CA ASP A 182 0.86 9.42 10.58
C ASP A 182 -0.16 10.54 10.86
N LEU A 183 -1.37 10.39 10.30
CA LEU A 183 -2.49 11.30 10.53
C LEU A 183 -3.49 10.75 11.57
N GLY A 184 -3.25 9.55 12.10
CA GLY A 184 -4.22 8.85 12.92
C GLY A 184 -5.40 8.38 12.07
N THR A 185 -6.58 8.30 12.68
CA THR A 185 -7.82 8.02 11.94
C THR A 185 -8.41 9.28 11.32
N PRO A 186 -9.27 9.17 10.28
CA PRO A 186 -10.06 10.29 9.77
C PRO A 186 -10.76 11.10 10.88
N GLU A 187 -11.37 10.41 11.85
CA GLU A 187 -12.09 11.02 12.97
C GLU A 187 -11.17 11.80 13.90
N GLN A 188 -9.97 11.27 14.17
CA GLN A 188 -8.98 11.96 15.02
C GLN A 188 -8.52 13.26 14.36
N LEU A 189 -8.23 13.23 13.05
CA LEU A 189 -7.81 14.42 12.31
C LEU A 189 -8.96 15.43 12.24
N ALA A 190 -10.17 14.99 11.88
CA ALA A 190 -11.31 15.86 11.79
C ALA A 190 -11.65 16.50 13.15
N GLN A 191 -11.57 15.73 14.24
CA GLN A 191 -11.77 16.28 15.59
C GLN A 191 -10.72 17.33 15.95
N HIS A 192 -9.47 17.13 15.55
CA HIS A 192 -8.41 18.12 15.74
C HIS A 192 -8.69 19.41 14.98
N VAL A 193 -9.05 19.31 13.70
CA VAL A 193 -9.27 20.45 12.80
C VAL A 193 -10.54 21.22 13.17
N LEU A 194 -11.64 20.51 13.45
CA LEU A 194 -12.95 21.10 13.73
C LEU A 194 -13.16 21.48 15.20
N GLY A 195 -12.35 20.93 16.12
CA GLY A 195 -12.55 21.08 17.56
C GLY A 195 -13.78 20.34 18.11
N ARG A 196 -14.41 19.47 17.29
CA ARG A 196 -15.59 18.66 17.63
C ARG A 196 -15.57 17.34 16.84
N PRO A 197 -16.25 16.27 17.29
CA PRO A 197 -16.47 15.09 16.46
C PRO A 197 -17.31 15.44 15.22
N VAL A 198 -17.12 14.66 14.16
CA VAL A 198 -17.93 14.68 12.93
C VAL A 198 -19.21 13.88 13.18
N ASP A 199 -20.34 14.40 12.71
CA ASP A 199 -21.57 13.61 12.62
C ASP A 199 -21.56 12.84 11.30
N LEU A 200 -21.25 11.54 11.35
CA LEU A 200 -21.13 10.75 10.12
C LEU A 200 -22.46 10.55 9.40
N GLU A 201 -23.60 10.62 10.09
CA GLU A 201 -24.91 10.44 9.45
C GLU A 201 -25.23 11.65 8.57
N ASP A 202 -24.93 12.85 9.04
CA ASP A 202 -25.22 14.11 8.34
C ASP A 202 -24.06 14.60 7.46
N GLU A 203 -22.81 14.45 7.88
CA GLU A 203 -21.62 15.05 7.23
C GLU A 203 -20.76 14.02 6.47
N GLY A 204 -20.95 12.72 6.67
CA GLY A 204 -20.07 11.69 6.09
C GLY A 204 -20.15 11.56 4.57
N TYR A 205 -21.25 12.02 3.96
CA TYR A 205 -21.52 11.99 2.53
C TYR A 205 -21.13 13.26 1.79
N ASP A 206 -20.57 14.25 2.48
CA ASP A 206 -20.07 15.49 1.91
C ASP A 206 -18.57 15.66 2.18
N LEU A 207 -17.92 16.46 1.33
CA LEU A 207 -16.57 16.93 1.57
C LEU A 207 -16.55 17.89 2.77
N ILE A 208 -15.61 17.69 3.70
CA ILE A 208 -15.34 18.58 4.83
C ILE A 208 -14.21 19.56 4.44
N PRO A 209 -14.53 20.81 4.06
CA PRO A 209 -13.55 21.72 3.48
C PRO A 209 -12.44 22.12 4.44
N GLU A 210 -12.68 22.19 5.74
CA GLU A 210 -11.67 22.52 6.75
C GLU A 210 -10.59 21.44 6.83
N VAL A 211 -10.98 20.16 6.74
CA VAL A 211 -10.02 19.04 6.72
C VAL A 211 -9.24 19.04 5.42
N LEU A 212 -9.90 19.34 4.28
CA LEU A 212 -9.21 19.48 3.00
C LEU A 212 -8.20 20.64 3.02
N ASP A 213 -8.54 21.82 3.53
CA ASP A 213 -7.60 22.95 3.62
C ASP A 213 -6.41 22.61 4.53
N TYR A 214 -6.65 21.92 5.64
CA TYR A 214 -5.57 21.43 6.50
C TYR A 214 -4.61 20.51 5.74
N LEU A 215 -5.13 19.51 5.01
CA LEU A 215 -4.31 18.58 4.22
C LEU A 215 -3.59 19.30 3.07
N ALA A 216 -4.27 20.22 2.38
CA ALA A 216 -3.70 21.04 1.33
C ALA A 216 -2.53 21.90 1.84
N ARG A 217 -2.52 22.28 3.12
CA ARG A 217 -1.46 23.05 3.79
C ARG A 217 -0.60 22.21 4.74
N TYR A 218 -0.71 20.88 4.70
CA TYR A 218 0.11 20.01 5.53
C TYR A 218 1.59 20.24 5.20
N PRO A 219 2.47 20.51 6.18
CA PRO A 219 3.87 20.80 5.91
C PRO A 219 4.60 19.56 5.39
N LEU A 220 5.22 19.70 4.22
CA LEU A 220 6.05 18.67 3.59
C LEU A 220 7.46 19.21 3.43
N ASP A 221 8.42 18.63 4.15
CA ASP A 221 9.84 18.94 3.98
C ASP A 221 10.51 17.97 3.00
N ALA A 222 11.74 18.30 2.60
CA ALA A 222 12.50 17.48 1.66
C ALA A 222 12.82 16.07 2.19
N ALA A 223 12.91 15.90 3.52
CA ALA A 223 13.21 14.59 4.11
C ALA A 223 12.01 13.66 3.99
N LEU A 224 10.80 14.17 4.25
CA LEU A 224 9.55 13.44 4.09
C LEU A 224 9.27 13.14 2.62
N LEU A 225 9.44 14.11 1.72
CA LEU A 225 9.27 13.90 0.27
C LEU A 225 10.25 12.86 -0.28
N ALA A 226 11.46 12.77 0.27
CA ALA A 226 12.42 11.73 -0.07
C ALA A 226 11.99 10.33 0.43
N GLN A 227 10.95 10.19 1.26
CA GLN A 227 10.37 8.90 1.62
C GLN A 227 9.30 8.42 0.64
N CYS A 228 8.83 9.28 -0.27
CA CYS A 228 7.89 8.89 -1.32
C CYS A 228 8.57 7.92 -2.32
N ARG A 229 8.11 6.66 -2.36
CA ARG A 229 8.68 5.60 -3.22
C ARG A 229 7.74 5.13 -4.33
N GLU A 230 6.44 5.26 -4.11
CA GLU A 230 5.40 4.82 -5.02
C GLU A 230 4.24 5.82 -5.01
N ILE A 231 3.86 6.31 -6.18
CA ILE A 231 2.69 7.18 -6.37
C ILE A 231 1.64 6.38 -7.13
N VAL A 232 0.42 6.36 -6.60
CA VAL A 232 -0.73 5.71 -7.21
C VAL A 232 -1.81 6.76 -7.37
N PHE A 233 -2.29 6.96 -8.59
CA PHE A 233 -3.48 7.77 -8.86
C PHE A 233 -4.66 6.80 -8.96
N ASP A 234 -5.45 6.72 -7.89
CA ASP A 234 -6.58 5.81 -7.76
C ASP A 234 -7.59 6.41 -6.77
N GLY A 235 -8.89 6.32 -7.07
CA GLY A 235 -9.95 6.86 -6.21
C GLY A 235 -10.06 6.15 -4.85
N GLY A 236 -9.48 4.96 -4.71
CA GLY A 236 -9.43 4.20 -3.46
C GLY A 236 -8.25 4.54 -2.54
N ASN A 237 -7.47 5.58 -2.84
CA ASN A 237 -6.39 6.03 -1.97
C ASN A 237 -6.90 6.47 -0.59
N GLU A 238 -6.20 6.06 0.47
CA GLU A 238 -6.60 6.26 1.86
C GLU A 238 -6.82 7.74 2.23
N ILE A 239 -6.01 8.64 1.65
CA ILE A 239 -6.04 10.08 1.96
C ILE A 239 -7.42 10.72 1.77
N TYR A 240 -8.22 10.25 0.81
CA TYR A 240 -9.49 10.89 0.47
C TYR A 240 -10.58 10.66 1.52
N THR A 241 -10.44 9.60 2.32
CA THR A 241 -11.37 9.29 3.42
C THR A 241 -11.25 10.28 4.59
N PHE A 242 -10.14 11.03 4.68
CA PHE A 242 -9.93 12.03 5.72
C PHE A 242 -10.86 13.25 5.55
N PRO A 243 -10.89 13.92 4.37
CA PRO A 243 -11.82 15.01 4.13
C PRO A 243 -13.18 14.54 3.62
N TYR A 244 -13.34 13.29 3.15
CA TYR A 244 -14.59 12.80 2.56
C TYR A 244 -14.83 11.30 2.89
N TYR A 245 -15.45 11.04 4.04
CA TYR A 245 -15.56 9.71 4.66
C TYR A 245 -16.19 8.63 3.77
N PHE A 246 -17.31 8.94 3.12
CA PHE A 246 -18.07 7.99 2.30
C PHE A 246 -17.95 8.28 0.80
N TRP A 247 -16.88 8.97 0.38
CA TRP A 247 -16.62 9.18 -1.04
C TRP A 247 -16.44 7.86 -1.78
N SER A 248 -17.13 7.71 -2.91
CA SER A 248 -17.09 6.46 -3.69
C SER A 248 -15.82 6.31 -4.53
N GLY A 249 -15.06 7.39 -4.73
CA GLY A 249 -13.90 7.38 -5.62
C GLY A 249 -14.22 7.58 -7.10
N GLU A 250 -15.47 7.91 -7.45
CA GLU A 250 -15.98 7.88 -8.84
C GLU A 250 -16.22 9.26 -9.48
N ASP A 251 -16.10 10.36 -8.74
CA ASP A 251 -16.27 11.73 -9.27
C ASP A 251 -14.95 12.49 -9.42
N GLU A 252 -15.03 13.69 -10.01
CA GLU A 252 -13.88 14.53 -10.39
C GLU A 252 -13.32 15.38 -9.22
N SER A 253 -13.83 15.21 -7.99
CA SER A 253 -13.49 16.08 -6.84
C SER A 253 -11.99 16.13 -6.54
N PHE A 254 -11.29 15.03 -6.80
CA PHE A 254 -9.88 14.87 -6.52
C PHE A 254 -9.02 14.64 -7.79
N ASP A 255 -9.53 15.06 -8.96
CA ASP A 255 -8.77 14.95 -10.21
C ASP A 255 -7.52 15.83 -10.19
N VAL A 256 -6.41 15.23 -10.59
CA VAL A 256 -5.10 15.88 -10.73
C VAL A 256 -4.98 16.44 -12.14
N THR A 257 -4.65 17.72 -12.21
CA THR A 257 -4.48 18.49 -13.45
C THR A 257 -3.02 18.82 -13.74
N SER A 258 -2.13 18.72 -12.75
CA SER A 258 -0.70 18.97 -12.94
C SER A 258 0.20 18.10 -12.06
N LEU A 259 1.26 17.56 -12.67
CA LEU A 259 2.36 16.87 -11.97
C LEU A 259 3.51 17.80 -11.59
N THR A 260 3.38 19.11 -11.79
CA THR A 260 4.43 20.09 -11.47
C THR A 260 4.81 20.00 -9.99
N GLY A 261 6.10 19.80 -9.72
CA GLY A 261 6.65 19.57 -8.38
C GLY A 261 6.97 18.10 -8.08
N ILE A 262 6.62 17.16 -8.97
CA ILE A 262 6.93 15.73 -8.81
C ILE A 262 8.45 15.46 -8.63
N GLU A 263 9.30 16.35 -9.14
CA GLU A 263 10.76 16.30 -8.97
C GLU A 263 11.20 16.40 -7.50
N HIS A 264 10.35 16.89 -6.60
CA HIS A 264 10.62 16.89 -5.16
C HIS A 264 10.61 15.48 -4.56
N CYS A 265 9.92 14.53 -5.18
CA CYS A 265 9.90 13.12 -4.78
C CYS A 265 11.13 12.38 -5.34
N THR A 266 12.34 12.80 -4.93
CA THR A 266 13.62 12.37 -5.54
C THR A 266 13.91 10.86 -5.49
N ASN A 267 13.18 10.15 -4.64
CA ASN A 267 13.32 8.72 -4.37
C ASN A 267 12.19 7.88 -4.94
N LEU A 268 11.30 8.49 -5.74
CA LEU A 268 10.20 7.82 -6.41
C LEU A 268 10.73 6.75 -7.35
N THR A 269 10.25 5.53 -7.15
CA THR A 269 10.63 4.34 -7.94
C THR A 269 9.50 3.80 -8.79
N SER A 270 8.26 4.15 -8.47
CA SER A 270 7.08 3.63 -9.15
C SER A 270 5.98 4.67 -9.26
N THR A 271 5.34 4.70 -10.43
CA THR A 271 4.14 5.50 -10.68
C THR A 271 3.08 4.64 -11.35
N HIS A 272 1.87 4.67 -10.81
CA HIS A 272 0.70 3.95 -11.31
C HIS A 272 -0.46 4.92 -11.51
N ALA A 273 -0.77 5.25 -12.75
CA ALA A 273 -1.95 6.05 -13.08
C ALA A 273 -3.11 5.13 -13.45
N ILE A 274 -4.07 4.97 -12.54
CA ILE A 274 -5.25 4.11 -12.70
C ILE A 274 -6.49 4.96 -12.97
N SER A 275 -6.69 6.02 -12.19
CA SER A 275 -7.73 7.06 -12.32
C SER A 275 -7.19 8.38 -11.74
N MET A 276 -8.06 9.36 -11.45
CA MET A 276 -7.73 10.63 -10.78
C MET A 276 -6.75 11.54 -11.52
N ILE A 277 -6.43 11.23 -12.77
CA ILE A 277 -5.65 12.07 -13.67
C ILE A 277 -6.08 11.71 -15.08
N GLU A 278 -6.52 12.70 -15.85
CA GLU A 278 -7.05 12.48 -17.20
C GLU A 278 -5.97 11.93 -18.13
N MET A 279 -4.77 12.52 -18.08
CA MET A 279 -3.64 12.17 -18.93
C MET A 279 -2.31 12.24 -18.18
N VAL A 280 -1.44 11.27 -18.44
CA VAL A 280 -0.02 11.36 -18.05
C VAL A 280 0.85 11.74 -19.24
N ASP A 281 1.43 12.94 -19.22
CA ASP A 281 2.54 13.26 -20.12
C ASP A 281 3.83 12.61 -19.60
N ILE A 282 4.39 11.64 -20.33
CA ILE A 282 5.59 10.92 -19.90
C ILE A 282 6.80 11.85 -19.74
N LYS A 283 6.80 13.03 -20.37
CA LYS A 283 7.86 14.03 -20.16
C LYS A 283 7.97 14.49 -18.71
N ASP A 284 6.85 14.59 -18.00
CA ASP A 284 6.80 15.08 -16.62
C ASP A 284 7.58 14.19 -15.65
N VAL A 285 7.75 12.91 -16.00
CA VAL A 285 8.43 11.92 -15.17
C VAL A 285 9.87 11.60 -15.62
N THR A 286 10.35 12.21 -16.71
CA THR A 286 11.72 11.97 -17.23
C THR A 286 12.83 12.46 -16.30
N GLY A 287 12.55 13.51 -15.51
CA GLY A 287 13.48 14.08 -14.55
C GLY A 287 13.72 13.23 -13.30
N LEU A 288 12.96 12.15 -13.11
CA LEU A 288 13.02 11.34 -11.89
C LEU A 288 14.17 10.32 -11.94
N PRO A 289 15.20 10.48 -11.09
CA PRO A 289 16.46 9.73 -11.23
C PRO A 289 16.35 8.25 -10.86
N ARG A 290 15.27 7.86 -10.16
CA ARG A 290 15.08 6.51 -9.61
C ARG A 290 13.81 5.84 -10.12
N LEU A 291 13.13 6.39 -11.12
CA LEU A 291 11.89 5.81 -11.63
C LEU A 291 12.17 4.49 -12.37
N GLU A 292 11.70 3.38 -11.80
CA GLU A 292 11.93 2.04 -12.31
C GLU A 292 10.68 1.41 -12.91
N ARG A 293 9.50 1.83 -12.45
CA ARG A 293 8.21 1.26 -12.85
C ARG A 293 7.25 2.38 -13.24
N LEU A 294 6.71 2.30 -14.45
CA LEU A 294 5.66 3.20 -14.91
C LEU A 294 4.48 2.37 -15.43
N SER A 295 3.30 2.59 -14.87
CA SER A 295 2.06 1.94 -15.27
C SER A 295 1.02 3.01 -15.57
N ILE A 296 0.45 2.99 -16.76
CA ILE A 296 -0.55 3.97 -17.21
C ILE A 296 -1.78 3.21 -17.71
N SER A 297 -2.93 3.53 -17.13
CA SER A 297 -4.25 3.01 -17.52
C SER A 297 -5.25 4.10 -17.92
N VAL A 298 -4.77 5.34 -17.97
CA VAL A 298 -5.45 6.56 -18.43
C VAL A 298 -4.81 7.03 -19.75
N ASP A 299 -5.22 8.17 -20.28
CA ASP A 299 -4.61 8.70 -21.51
C ASP A 299 -3.12 9.05 -21.29
N HIS A 300 -2.35 9.06 -22.37
CA HIS A 300 -0.92 9.31 -22.29
C HIS A 300 -0.39 10.28 -23.36
N GLY A 301 0.57 11.10 -22.97
CA GLY A 301 1.33 11.99 -23.85
C GLY A 301 2.77 11.51 -24.07
N ASN A 302 3.35 11.86 -25.22
CA ASN A 302 4.79 11.75 -25.49
C ASN A 302 5.42 10.37 -25.23
N LEU A 303 4.84 9.28 -25.75
CA LEU A 303 5.32 7.92 -25.52
C LEU A 303 6.83 7.72 -25.78
N ASN A 304 7.39 8.43 -26.77
CA ASN A 304 8.83 8.40 -27.09
C ASN A 304 9.75 8.87 -25.94
N ALA A 305 9.24 9.66 -24.99
CA ALA A 305 9.99 10.14 -23.82
C ALA A 305 10.40 9.00 -22.86
N LEU A 306 9.83 7.80 -23.00
CA LEU A 306 10.30 6.60 -22.29
C LEU A 306 11.80 6.33 -22.52
N ARG A 307 12.37 6.77 -23.66
CA ARG A 307 13.81 6.67 -23.92
C ARG A 307 14.64 7.42 -22.89
N ASP A 308 14.11 8.53 -22.41
CA ASP A 308 14.79 9.50 -21.55
C ASP A 308 14.68 9.12 -20.06
N ILE A 309 14.09 7.96 -19.74
CA ILE A 309 14.06 7.38 -18.40
C ILE A 309 15.12 6.26 -18.32
N PRO A 310 16.38 6.56 -17.93
CA PRO A 310 17.46 5.57 -17.96
C PRO A 310 17.27 4.44 -16.94
N SER A 311 16.61 4.72 -15.81
CA SER A 311 16.37 3.78 -14.71
C SER A 311 15.19 2.82 -14.94
N LEU A 312 14.40 3.01 -16.01
CA LEU A 312 13.18 2.27 -16.24
C LEU A 312 13.47 0.76 -16.38
N LYS A 313 12.78 -0.06 -15.58
CA LYS A 313 12.86 -1.53 -15.58
C LYS A 313 11.56 -2.19 -16.03
N SER A 314 10.43 -1.52 -15.84
CA SER A 314 9.12 -2.02 -16.24
C SER A 314 8.23 -0.89 -16.74
N PHE A 315 7.56 -1.12 -17.86
CA PHE A 315 6.52 -0.24 -18.39
C PHE A 315 5.25 -1.06 -18.66
N ARG A 316 4.12 -0.57 -18.15
CA ARG A 316 2.79 -1.12 -18.41
C ARG A 316 1.91 -0.03 -19.00
N LEU A 317 1.21 -0.37 -20.07
CA LEU A 317 0.27 0.51 -20.73
C LEU A 317 -1.03 -0.24 -21.03
N LEU A 318 -2.15 0.29 -20.56
CA LEU A 318 -3.48 -0.15 -20.96
C LEU A 318 -4.03 0.88 -21.93
N ASP A 319 -3.89 0.62 -23.23
CA ASP A 319 -4.37 1.51 -24.30
C ASP A 319 -4.63 0.70 -25.58
N THR A 320 -5.81 0.88 -26.19
CA THR A 320 -6.24 0.07 -27.35
C THR A 320 -5.49 0.43 -28.64
N ASP A 321 -5.16 1.70 -28.85
CA ASP A 321 -4.51 2.16 -30.08
C ASP A 321 -3.00 1.94 -30.02
N ALA A 322 -2.35 2.26 -28.91
CA ALA A 322 -0.97 1.91 -28.63
C ALA A 322 -0.73 0.40 -28.69
N TYR A 323 -1.69 -0.43 -28.24
CA TYR A 323 -1.62 -1.88 -28.41
C TYR A 323 -1.64 -2.27 -29.90
N ARG A 324 -2.56 -1.71 -30.69
CA ARG A 324 -2.64 -1.96 -32.15
C ARG A 324 -1.36 -1.55 -32.88
N ASP A 325 -0.82 -0.39 -32.50
CA ASP A 325 0.42 0.16 -33.01
C ASP A 325 1.64 -0.70 -32.63
N ALA A 326 1.69 -1.21 -31.39
CA ALA A 326 2.72 -2.12 -30.93
C ALA A 326 2.70 -3.46 -31.69
N MET A 327 1.51 -3.93 -32.07
CA MET A 327 1.36 -5.17 -32.85
C MET A 327 1.70 -4.97 -34.33
N THR A 328 1.73 -3.74 -34.84
CA THR A 328 1.96 -3.42 -36.26
C THR A 328 3.46 -3.41 -36.60
N PRO A 329 3.97 -4.32 -37.47
CA PRO A 329 5.37 -4.34 -37.87
C PRO A 329 5.84 -3.01 -38.48
N GLY A 330 6.98 -2.49 -38.04
CA GLY A 330 7.55 -1.24 -38.54
C GLY A 330 6.92 0.05 -38.01
N HIS A 331 5.86 -0.04 -37.18
CA HIS A 331 5.29 1.15 -36.55
C HIS A 331 6.29 1.80 -35.59
N PRO A 332 6.32 3.14 -35.46
CA PRO A 332 7.20 3.84 -34.51
C PRO A 332 7.03 3.34 -33.07
N THR A 333 5.79 3.11 -32.61
CA THR A 333 5.49 2.56 -31.28
C THR A 333 6.14 1.20 -31.06
N ARG A 334 5.97 0.26 -32.01
CA ARG A 334 6.62 -1.04 -31.94
C ARG A 334 8.14 -0.92 -31.88
N THR A 335 8.72 -0.06 -32.73
CA THR A 335 10.17 0.18 -32.77
C THR A 335 10.70 0.69 -31.43
N LEU A 336 9.99 1.63 -30.80
CA LEU A 336 10.30 2.15 -29.47
C LEU A 336 10.26 1.05 -28.41
N LEU A 337 9.18 0.26 -28.37
CA LEU A 337 9.02 -0.77 -27.34
C LEU A 337 10.06 -1.90 -27.50
N ASP A 338 10.37 -2.31 -28.73
CA ASP A 338 11.44 -3.29 -29.01
C ASP A 338 12.83 -2.75 -28.61
N GLU A 339 13.08 -1.45 -28.77
CA GLU A 339 14.29 -0.78 -28.26
C GLU A 339 14.39 -0.86 -26.73
N LEU A 340 13.30 -0.56 -26.01
CA LEU A 340 13.25 -0.67 -24.55
C LEU A 340 13.45 -2.12 -24.08
N LYS A 341 12.84 -3.11 -24.76
CA LYS A 341 13.10 -4.54 -24.47
C LYS A 341 14.56 -4.90 -24.62
N ARG A 342 15.24 -4.42 -25.66
CA ARG A 342 16.70 -4.63 -25.84
C ARG A 342 17.54 -3.99 -24.73
N ARG A 343 17.06 -2.91 -24.12
CA ARG A 343 17.65 -2.30 -22.90
C ARG A 343 17.36 -3.11 -21.62
N GLY A 344 16.56 -4.17 -21.70
CA GLY A 344 16.17 -5.00 -20.56
C GLY A 344 14.90 -4.54 -19.83
N VAL A 345 14.15 -3.59 -20.39
CA VAL A 345 12.87 -3.13 -19.83
C VAL A 345 11.80 -4.18 -20.09
N LYS A 346 11.05 -4.57 -19.05
CA LYS A 346 9.86 -5.41 -19.19
C LYS A 346 8.71 -4.55 -19.70
N ILE A 347 8.13 -4.93 -20.84
CA ILE A 347 7.04 -4.19 -21.47
C ILE A 347 5.77 -5.01 -21.32
N TYR A 348 4.66 -4.34 -21.00
CA TYR A 348 3.33 -4.94 -20.99
C TYR A 348 2.36 -3.94 -21.61
N VAL A 349 1.97 -4.15 -22.87
CA VAL A 349 0.91 -3.35 -23.51
C VAL A 349 -0.31 -4.22 -23.73
N SER A 350 -1.47 -3.76 -23.26
CA SER A 350 -2.75 -4.44 -23.41
C SER A 350 -3.83 -3.44 -23.80
N PRO A 351 -4.88 -3.86 -24.52
CA PRO A 351 -5.95 -2.96 -24.91
C PRO A 351 -6.93 -2.71 -23.75
N THR A 352 -7.47 -1.49 -23.64
CA THR A 352 -8.57 -1.14 -22.71
C THR A 352 -9.87 -1.85 -23.07
N THR A 353 -10.12 -2.04 -24.37
CA THR A 353 -11.31 -2.73 -24.88
C THR A 353 -10.92 -3.83 -25.84
N TRP A 354 -11.62 -4.96 -25.80
CA TRP A 354 -11.36 -6.07 -26.70
C TRP A 354 -12.66 -6.67 -27.24
N PRO A 355 -12.92 -6.58 -28.56
CA PRO A 355 -14.16 -7.09 -29.15
C PRO A 355 -14.14 -8.61 -29.42
N GLY A 356 -13.00 -9.29 -29.25
CA GLY A 356 -12.85 -10.72 -29.55
C GLY A 356 -13.25 -11.65 -28.40
N ALA A 357 -13.72 -12.85 -28.72
CA ALA A 357 -14.11 -13.85 -27.73
C ALA A 357 -12.93 -14.47 -26.93
N ALA A 358 -11.73 -14.48 -27.52
CA ALA A 358 -10.49 -14.94 -26.87
C ALA A 358 -9.75 -13.75 -26.27
N ARG A 359 -9.17 -13.89 -25.06
CA ARG A 359 -8.40 -12.81 -24.43
C ARG A 359 -7.23 -12.38 -25.33
N PRO A 360 -6.97 -11.07 -25.50
CA PRO A 360 -5.82 -10.60 -26.25
C PRO A 360 -4.53 -11.06 -25.57
N ILE A 361 -3.54 -11.44 -26.37
CA ILE A 361 -2.19 -11.73 -25.89
C ILE A 361 -1.51 -10.39 -25.67
N PRO A 362 -1.10 -10.03 -24.44
CA PRO A 362 -0.39 -8.78 -24.22
C PRO A 362 0.90 -8.71 -25.05
N PHE A 363 1.28 -7.51 -25.48
CA PHE A 363 2.60 -7.30 -26.04
C PHE A 363 3.63 -7.35 -24.90
N GLU A 364 4.40 -8.44 -24.84
CA GLU A 364 5.40 -8.74 -23.79
C GLU A 364 6.83 -8.79 -24.31
#